data_AF-A0A060BPV9-F1
#
_entry.id   AF-A0A060BPV9-F1
#
_cell.length_a   1.000
_cell.length_b   1.000
_cell.length_c   1.000
_cell.angle_alpha   90.00
_cell.angle_beta   90.00
_cell.angle_gamma   90.00
#
_symmetry.space_group_name_H-M   'P 1'
#
loop_
_entity.id
_entity.type
_entity.pdbx_description
1 polymer ?
#
loop_
_entity_poly.entity_id
_entity_poly.type
_entity_poly.pdbx_seq_one_letter_code
_entity_poly.pdbx_strand_id
1 'polypeptide(L)'
;AACAKHFPGHGDTSADSHRELPTITVDAATFAARELVPFRAAVGAGTLAVMTSHILVPALDPDLPATLSATVLGLLRQELGFTGAIVSDALDMAGASAGRGIPEAAVLALAAGVDLLCIGTDNTAGQLEEIRAHVLQAVREGWLAEARVFEAAAGWPRSVPASPRSATPPPI
;
A
#
# COMPACT_ATOMS: atom_id res chain seq x y z
N ALA A 1 10.67 6.95 -11.46
CA ALA A 1 9.90 5.72 -11.74
C ALA A 1 8.44 6.11 -11.92
N ALA A 2 7.71 5.47 -12.86
CA ALA A 2 6.26 5.60 -12.93
C ALA A 2 5.61 4.70 -11.87
N CYS A 3 4.49 5.17 -11.29
CA CYS A 3 3.71 4.41 -10.30
C CYS A 3 2.26 4.32 -10.80
N ALA A 4 1.81 3.11 -11.10
CA ALA A 4 0.41 2.87 -11.48
C ALA A 4 -0.46 3.03 -10.24
N LYS A 5 -1.55 3.80 -10.34
CA LYS A 5 -2.41 4.08 -9.19
C LYS A 5 -3.86 4.40 -9.59
N HIS A 6 -4.85 4.17 -8.73
CA HIS A 6 -4.75 3.51 -7.43
C HIS A 6 -5.34 2.10 -7.55
N PHE A 7 -4.54 1.06 -7.28
CA PHE A 7 -4.96 -0.33 -7.39
C PHE A 7 -5.99 -0.69 -6.29
N PRO A 8 -7.02 -1.50 -6.57
CA PRO A 8 -7.35 -2.12 -7.85
C PRO A 8 -8.24 -1.25 -8.77
N GLY A 9 -8.58 -0.03 -8.35
CA GLY A 9 -9.40 0.91 -9.10
C GLY A 9 -9.89 2.03 -8.20
N HIS A 10 -10.09 3.22 -8.77
CA HIS A 10 -10.73 4.35 -8.08
C HIS A 10 -11.66 5.13 -9.02
N GLY A 11 -11.89 4.63 -10.24
CA GLY A 11 -12.55 5.38 -11.32
C GLY A 11 -14.07 5.37 -11.27
N ASP A 12 -14.68 4.41 -10.57
CA ASP A 12 -16.13 4.20 -10.50
C ASP A 12 -16.63 4.22 -9.04
N THR A 13 -16.22 5.21 -8.26
CA THR A 13 -16.74 5.42 -6.91
C THR A 13 -17.62 6.67 -6.91
N SER A 14 -18.93 6.48 -6.81
CA SER A 14 -19.92 7.57 -6.78
C SER A 14 -20.09 8.21 -5.39
N ALA A 15 -19.25 7.85 -4.41
CA ALA A 15 -19.34 8.33 -3.04
C ALA A 15 -18.36 9.48 -2.79
N ASP A 16 -18.82 10.51 -2.08
CA ASP A 16 -17.97 11.55 -1.52
C ASP A 16 -16.99 10.91 -0.52
N SER A 17 -15.72 10.80 -0.94
CA SER A 17 -14.64 10.11 -0.24
C SER A 17 -14.35 10.65 1.17
N HIS A 18 -15.01 11.73 1.59
CA HIS A 18 -14.83 12.36 2.90
C HIS A 18 -15.69 11.76 4.02
N ARG A 19 -16.66 10.88 3.74
CA ARG A 19 -17.62 10.38 4.76
C ARG A 19 -17.73 8.87 4.88
N GLU A 20 -17.51 8.12 3.81
CA GLU A 20 -17.65 6.66 3.78
C GLU A 20 -16.52 6.05 2.95
N LEU A 21 -16.08 4.85 3.34
CA LEU A 21 -15.05 4.11 2.61
C LEU A 21 -15.54 3.86 1.18
N PRO A 22 -14.82 4.35 0.14
CA PRO A 22 -15.21 4.07 -1.24
C PRO A 22 -15.36 2.56 -1.43
N THR A 23 -16.40 2.13 -2.14
CA THR A 23 -16.74 0.70 -2.26
C THR A 23 -17.08 0.37 -3.72
N ILE A 24 -16.50 -0.73 -4.23
CA ILE A 24 -16.85 -1.31 -5.54
C ILE A 24 -17.80 -2.49 -5.29
N THR A 25 -19.05 -2.36 -5.73
CA THR A 25 -20.14 -3.31 -5.42
C THR A 25 -20.44 -4.32 -6.52
N VAL A 26 -19.70 -4.27 -7.64
CA VAL A 26 -19.86 -5.26 -8.73
C VAL A 26 -19.36 -6.64 -8.31
N ASP A 27 -19.83 -7.68 -8.98
CA ASP A 27 -19.35 -9.04 -8.77
C ASP A 27 -17.86 -9.20 -9.17
N ALA A 28 -17.22 -10.28 -8.69
CA ALA A 28 -15.80 -10.53 -8.92
C ALA A 28 -15.42 -10.67 -10.40
N ALA A 29 -16.31 -11.20 -11.25
CA ALA A 29 -16.03 -11.37 -12.68
C ALA A 29 -16.05 -10.02 -13.40
N THR A 30 -17.06 -9.20 -13.11
CA THR A 30 -17.18 -7.82 -13.61
C THR A 30 -16.01 -6.97 -13.11
N PHE A 31 -15.65 -7.08 -11.84
CA PHE A 31 -14.48 -6.43 -11.26
C PHE A 31 -13.20 -6.78 -12.03
N ALA A 32 -12.92 -8.07 -12.22
CA ALA A 32 -11.71 -8.53 -12.91
C ALA A 32 -11.67 -8.08 -14.38
N ALA A 33 -12.83 -8.08 -15.07
CA ALA A 33 -12.94 -7.70 -16.47
C ALA A 33 -12.87 -6.18 -16.71
N ARG A 34 -13.12 -5.35 -15.67
CA ARG A 34 -13.16 -3.89 -15.78
C ARG A 34 -11.99 -3.22 -15.08
N GLU A 35 -11.84 -3.46 -13.79
CA GLU A 35 -10.91 -2.72 -12.92
C GLU A 35 -9.46 -3.17 -13.10
N LEU A 36 -9.23 -4.47 -13.33
CA LEU A 36 -7.87 -5.01 -13.48
C LEU A 36 -7.25 -4.76 -14.86
N VAL A 37 -8.04 -4.36 -15.87
CA VAL A 37 -7.56 -4.11 -17.24
C VAL A 37 -6.40 -3.11 -17.30
N PRO A 38 -6.50 -1.89 -16.74
CA PRO A 38 -5.38 -0.94 -16.75
C PRO A 38 -4.15 -1.46 -16.00
N PHE A 39 -4.33 -2.20 -14.90
CA PHE A 39 -3.21 -2.74 -14.13
C PHE A 39 -2.51 -3.88 -14.84
N ARG A 40 -3.26 -4.74 -15.54
CA ARG A 40 -2.68 -5.78 -16.40
C ARG A 40 -1.80 -5.15 -17.50
N ALA A 41 -2.25 -4.06 -18.10
CA ALA A 41 -1.46 -3.32 -19.08
C ALA A 41 -0.20 -2.68 -18.45
N ALA A 42 -0.33 -2.05 -17.28
CA ALA A 42 0.79 -1.42 -16.58
C ALA A 42 1.87 -2.43 -16.13
N VAL A 43 1.44 -3.59 -15.62
CA VAL A 43 2.34 -4.69 -15.26
C VAL A 43 3.02 -5.27 -16.50
N GLY A 44 2.26 -5.51 -17.58
CA GLY A 44 2.82 -5.97 -18.86
C GLY A 44 3.81 -4.98 -19.49
N ALA A 45 3.66 -3.68 -19.21
CA ALA A 45 4.59 -2.63 -19.63
C ALA A 45 5.82 -2.48 -18.71
N GLY A 46 5.93 -3.28 -17.63
CA GLY A 46 7.07 -3.26 -16.73
C GLY A 46 7.08 -2.11 -15.73
N THR A 47 5.91 -1.66 -15.25
CA THR A 47 5.86 -0.69 -14.15
C THR A 47 6.67 -1.20 -12.96
N LEU A 48 7.39 -0.29 -12.29
CA LEU A 48 8.25 -0.64 -11.15
C LEU A 48 7.53 -0.51 -9.82
N ALA A 49 6.42 0.23 -9.78
CA ALA A 49 5.63 0.45 -8.59
C ALA A 49 4.14 0.49 -8.92
N VAL A 50 3.33 -0.01 -7.98
CA VAL A 50 1.88 0.14 -7.97
C VAL A 50 1.48 0.66 -6.58
N MET A 51 0.70 1.74 -6.55
CA MET A 51 0.11 2.26 -5.32
C MET A 51 -1.31 1.74 -5.17
N THR A 52 -1.65 1.23 -3.98
CA THR A 52 -2.98 0.71 -3.64
C THR A 52 -3.95 1.86 -3.31
N SER A 53 -5.22 1.53 -3.10
CA SER A 53 -6.26 2.46 -2.62
C SER A 53 -6.97 1.87 -1.41
N HIS A 54 -7.52 2.74 -0.57
CA HIS A 54 -8.37 2.33 0.54
C HIS A 54 -9.82 2.19 0.08
N ILE A 55 -10.05 1.22 -0.81
CA ILE A 55 -11.37 0.92 -1.37
C ILE A 55 -11.81 -0.46 -0.90
N LEU A 56 -13.07 -0.59 -0.48
CA LEU A 56 -13.66 -1.88 -0.17
C LEU A 56 -14.12 -2.57 -1.44
N VAL A 57 -13.85 -3.87 -1.55
CA VAL A 57 -14.35 -4.70 -2.66
C VAL A 57 -15.03 -5.92 -2.06
N PRO A 58 -16.30 -5.81 -1.62
CA PRO A 58 -16.96 -6.87 -0.85
C PRO A 58 -17.06 -8.22 -1.57
N ALA A 59 -17.02 -8.21 -2.90
CA ALA A 59 -16.96 -9.44 -3.70
C ALA A 59 -15.65 -10.23 -3.54
N LEU A 60 -14.59 -9.60 -2.99
CA LEU A 60 -13.28 -10.20 -2.74
C LEU A 60 -12.95 -10.25 -1.24
N ASP A 61 -13.17 -9.13 -0.55
CA ASP A 61 -12.95 -8.98 0.88
C ASP A 61 -14.00 -7.99 1.44
N PRO A 62 -14.97 -8.49 2.24
CA PRO A 62 -16.03 -7.65 2.80
C PRO A 62 -15.56 -6.84 4.02
N ASP A 63 -14.41 -7.17 4.61
CA ASP A 63 -14.01 -6.64 5.91
C ASP A 63 -12.85 -5.64 5.80
N LEU A 64 -11.96 -5.83 4.82
CA LEU A 64 -10.75 -5.04 4.68
C LEU A 64 -10.69 -4.28 3.35
N PRO A 65 -10.27 -2.99 3.36
CA PRO A 65 -9.98 -2.27 2.14
C PRO A 65 -8.80 -2.92 1.41
N ALA A 66 -8.71 -2.68 0.10
CA ALA A 66 -7.73 -3.31 -0.78
C ALA A 66 -6.28 -3.20 -0.28
N THR A 67 -5.87 -2.06 0.27
CA THR A 67 -4.53 -1.87 0.88
C THR A 67 -4.21 -2.86 2.01
N LEU A 68 -5.23 -3.31 2.74
CA LEU A 68 -5.10 -4.17 3.93
C LEU A 68 -5.51 -5.62 3.65
N SER A 69 -5.99 -5.93 2.44
CA SER A 69 -6.50 -7.25 2.08
C SER A 69 -5.46 -8.08 1.34
N ALA A 70 -5.01 -9.19 1.95
CA ALA A 70 -4.15 -10.16 1.28
C ALA A 70 -4.80 -10.77 0.03
N THR A 71 -6.13 -10.92 0.04
CA THR A 71 -6.91 -11.42 -1.10
C THR A 71 -6.80 -10.46 -2.29
N VAL A 72 -7.03 -9.16 -2.06
CA VAL A 72 -6.99 -8.16 -3.13
C VAL A 72 -5.56 -7.93 -3.62
N LEU A 73 -4.57 -7.84 -2.73
CA LEU A 73 -3.16 -7.71 -3.14
C LEU A 73 -2.61 -8.99 -3.79
N GLY A 74 -3.20 -10.14 -3.45
CA GLY A 74 -2.96 -11.42 -4.11
C GLY A 74 -3.27 -11.37 -5.61
N LEU A 75 -4.31 -10.63 -6.04
CA LEU A 75 -4.59 -10.44 -7.47
C LEU A 75 -3.42 -9.76 -8.18
N LEU A 76 -2.82 -8.74 -7.57
CA LEU A 76 -1.67 -8.04 -8.15
C LEU A 76 -0.43 -8.93 -8.21
N ARG A 77 -0.11 -9.61 -7.11
CA ARG A 77 1.09 -10.45 -7.01
C ARG A 77 0.99 -11.76 -7.79
N GLN A 78 -0.10 -12.49 -7.60
CA GLN A 78 -0.24 -13.87 -8.08
C GLN A 78 -0.90 -13.91 -9.45
N GLU A 79 -2.00 -13.18 -9.67
CA GLU A 79 -2.73 -13.26 -10.95
C GLU A 79 -2.14 -12.37 -12.04
N LEU A 80 -1.73 -11.14 -11.69
CA LEU A 80 -1.09 -10.22 -12.63
C LEU A 80 0.42 -10.45 -12.73
N GLY A 81 1.02 -11.22 -11.82
CA GLY A 81 2.45 -11.52 -11.81
C GLY A 81 3.34 -10.30 -11.54
N PHE A 82 2.83 -9.30 -10.81
CA PHE A 82 3.60 -8.10 -10.51
C PHE A 82 4.75 -8.42 -9.55
N THR A 83 5.97 -8.03 -9.92
CA THR A 83 7.19 -8.25 -9.11
C THR A 83 7.84 -6.96 -8.61
N GLY A 84 7.29 -5.79 -8.98
CA GLY A 84 7.80 -4.49 -8.53
C GLY A 84 7.37 -4.16 -7.09
N ALA A 85 7.42 -2.89 -6.72
CA ALA A 85 7.02 -2.39 -5.42
C ALA A 85 5.49 -2.22 -5.25
N ILE A 86 4.88 -2.82 -4.23
CA ILE A 86 3.53 -2.41 -3.78
C ILE A 86 3.68 -1.32 -2.73
N VAL A 87 3.07 -0.17 -2.96
CA VAL A 87 3.09 0.98 -2.07
C VAL A 87 1.66 1.22 -1.57
N SER A 88 1.47 1.44 -0.27
CA SER A 88 0.15 1.85 0.21
C SER A 88 -0.21 3.26 -0.28
N ASP A 89 -1.49 3.57 -0.39
CA ASP A 89 -1.90 4.97 -0.26
C ASP A 89 -1.63 5.49 1.16
N ALA A 90 -1.80 6.78 1.40
CA ALA A 90 -1.50 7.41 2.69
C ALA A 90 -2.33 6.76 3.82
N LEU A 91 -1.65 6.19 4.83
CA LEU A 91 -2.30 5.43 5.91
C LEU A 91 -2.98 6.34 6.95
N ASP A 92 -2.65 7.63 6.99
CA ASP A 92 -3.37 8.64 7.77
C ASP A 92 -4.77 8.95 7.22
N MET A 93 -5.09 8.50 5.99
CA MET A 93 -6.44 8.56 5.46
C MET A 93 -7.40 7.66 6.27
N ALA A 94 -8.60 8.18 6.52
CA ALA A 94 -9.64 7.48 7.26
C ALA A 94 -9.95 6.08 6.69
N GLY A 95 -9.84 5.90 5.37
CA GLY A 95 -10.11 4.61 4.74
C GLY A 95 -9.16 3.49 5.17
N ALA A 96 -7.94 3.81 5.62
CA ALA A 96 -7.00 2.84 6.19
C ALA A 96 -7.08 2.77 7.71
N SER A 97 -7.09 3.93 8.37
CA SER A 97 -6.81 4.01 9.82
C SER A 97 -8.04 4.25 10.70
N ALA A 98 -9.22 4.59 10.15
CA ALA A 98 -10.40 4.83 10.97
C ALA A 98 -10.73 3.60 11.84
N GLY A 99 -10.88 3.81 13.15
CA GLY A 99 -11.18 2.76 14.12
C GLY A 99 -10.02 1.86 14.55
N ARG A 100 -8.90 1.84 13.81
CA ARG A 100 -7.72 0.98 14.11
C ARG A 100 -6.41 1.75 14.37
N GLY A 101 -6.31 2.98 13.89
CA GLY A 101 -5.10 3.78 13.93
C GLY A 101 -4.06 3.39 12.86
N ILE A 102 -3.13 4.31 12.60
CA ILE A 102 -2.05 4.12 11.62
C ILE A 102 -1.11 2.96 11.99
N PRO A 103 -0.70 2.76 13.27
CA PRO A 103 0.18 1.64 13.61
C PRO A 103 -0.39 0.27 13.22
N GLU A 104 -1.67 0.04 13.49
CA GLU A 104 -2.32 -1.22 13.12
C GLU A 104 -2.52 -1.34 11.61
N ALA A 105 -2.91 -0.25 10.95
CA ALA A 105 -3.01 -0.23 9.48
C ALA A 105 -1.68 -0.56 8.80
N ALA A 106 -0.55 -0.11 9.36
CA ALA A 106 0.79 -0.42 8.88
C ALA A 106 1.11 -1.92 8.97
N VAL A 107 0.80 -2.56 10.11
CA VAL A 107 0.99 -4.01 10.30
C VAL A 107 0.15 -4.80 9.31
N LEU A 108 -1.14 -4.47 9.18
CA LEU A 108 -2.05 -5.13 8.25
C LEU A 108 -1.62 -4.95 6.78
N ALA A 109 -1.20 -3.75 6.39
CA ALA A 109 -0.69 -3.50 5.04
C ALA A 109 0.54 -4.35 4.73
N LEU A 110 1.52 -4.40 5.65
CA LEU A 110 2.70 -5.25 5.50
C LEU A 110 2.31 -6.73 5.39
N ALA A 111 1.43 -7.21 6.28
CA ALA A 111 0.95 -8.59 6.28
C ALA A 111 0.20 -8.95 4.98
N ALA A 112 -0.55 -8.00 4.42
CA ALA A 112 -1.30 -8.17 3.17
C ALA A 112 -0.41 -8.23 1.92
N GLY A 113 0.83 -7.72 2.00
CA GLY A 113 1.78 -7.74 0.88
C GLY A 113 2.24 -6.36 0.38
N VAL A 114 1.94 -5.28 1.11
CA VAL A 114 2.51 -3.94 0.84
C VAL A 114 3.99 -3.92 1.22
N ASP A 115 4.85 -3.35 0.36
CA ASP A 115 6.29 -3.28 0.59
C ASP A 115 6.74 -1.91 1.15
N LEU A 116 6.08 -0.82 0.73
CA LEU A 116 6.27 0.50 1.35
C LEU A 116 4.98 1.08 1.89
N LEU A 117 5.10 1.61 3.09
CA LEU A 117 4.04 2.31 3.78
C LEU A 117 4.15 3.81 3.48
N CYS A 118 3.18 4.36 2.77
CA CYS A 118 2.96 5.79 2.72
C CYS A 118 2.21 6.19 3.99
N ILE A 119 2.89 6.85 4.95
CA ILE A 119 2.27 7.19 6.24
C ILE A 119 1.36 8.42 6.13
N GLY A 120 1.71 9.37 5.26
CA GLY A 120 1.03 10.65 5.09
C GLY A 120 1.85 11.84 5.63
N THR A 121 1.35 13.06 5.48
CA THR A 121 2.18 14.29 5.60
C THR A 121 2.20 14.89 7.00
N ASP A 122 1.15 14.70 7.80
CA ASP A 122 0.94 15.47 9.03
C ASP A 122 1.26 14.65 10.29
N ASN A 123 2.31 13.82 10.21
CA ASN A 123 2.72 12.92 11.29
C ASN A 123 3.94 13.48 12.03
N THR A 124 3.84 13.54 13.36
CA THR A 124 4.95 13.93 14.25
C THR A 124 5.99 12.81 14.35
N ALA A 125 7.21 13.15 14.79
CA ALA A 125 8.25 12.16 15.06
C ALA A 125 7.81 11.11 16.10
N GLY A 126 6.99 11.48 17.08
CA GLY A 126 6.43 10.56 18.06
C GLY A 126 5.50 9.53 17.42
N GLN A 127 4.59 9.97 16.54
CA GLN A 127 3.69 9.08 15.81
C GLN A 127 4.45 8.12 14.87
N LEU A 128 5.52 8.59 14.23
CA LEU A 128 6.37 7.72 13.42
C LEU A 128 7.07 6.64 14.27
N GLU A 129 7.54 6.99 15.47
CA GLU A 129 8.12 6.01 16.39
C GLU A 129 7.07 5.04 16.92
N GLU A 130 5.84 5.47 17.19
CA GLU A 130 4.73 4.59 17.58
C GLU A 130 4.42 3.55 16.50
N ILE A 131 4.33 3.98 15.23
CA ILE A 131 4.13 3.07 14.09
C ILE A 131 5.27 2.05 14.02
N ARG A 132 6.52 2.52 14.11
CA ARG A 132 7.71 1.65 14.08
C ARG A 132 7.70 0.65 15.25
N ALA A 133 7.42 1.13 16.46
CA ALA A 133 7.39 0.30 17.66
C ALA A 133 6.32 -0.79 17.56
N HIS A 134 5.14 -0.46 17.02
CA HIS A 134 4.05 -1.41 16.82
C HIS A 134 4.38 -2.47 15.77
N VAL A 135 5.00 -2.09 14.64
CA VAL A 135 5.49 -3.05 13.64
C VAL A 135 6.52 -4.01 14.26
N LEU A 136 7.48 -3.48 15.03
CA LEU A 136 8.46 -4.32 15.72
C LEU A 136 7.81 -5.23 16.77
N GLN A 137 6.77 -4.77 17.46
CA GLN A 137 6.00 -5.59 18.39
C GLN A 137 5.26 -6.71 17.68
N ALA A 138 4.54 -6.42 16.59
CA ALA A 138 3.85 -7.41 15.78
C ALA A 138 4.79 -8.49 15.26
N VAL A 139 6.04 -8.15 14.91
CA VAL A 139 7.07 -9.13 14.55
C VAL A 139 7.48 -9.98 15.74
N ARG A 140 7.77 -9.37 16.90
CA ARG A 140 8.15 -10.11 18.12
C ARG A 140 7.05 -11.06 18.60
N GLU A 141 5.79 -10.66 18.44
CA GLU A 141 4.62 -11.43 18.88
C GLU A 141 4.13 -12.43 17.82
N GLY A 142 4.73 -12.42 16.62
CA GLY A 142 4.40 -13.35 15.54
C GLY A 142 3.14 -13.01 14.75
N TRP A 143 2.55 -11.83 14.96
CA TRP A 143 1.41 -11.33 14.17
C TRP A 143 1.84 -10.87 12.77
N LEU A 144 3.09 -10.43 12.64
CA LEU A 144 3.72 -10.13 11.36
C LEU A 144 4.95 -11.02 11.18
N ALA A 145 4.99 -11.81 10.11
CA ALA A 145 6.15 -12.65 9.84
C ALA A 145 7.40 -11.81 9.60
N GLU A 146 8.51 -12.13 10.28
CA GLU A 146 9.78 -11.43 10.08
C GLU A 146 10.26 -11.52 8.62
N ALA A 147 10.08 -12.68 7.99
CA ALA A 147 10.38 -12.89 6.58
C ALA A 147 9.64 -11.90 5.66
N ARG A 148 8.38 -11.57 5.98
CA ARG A 148 7.59 -10.62 5.21
C ARG A 148 8.21 -9.22 5.23
N VAL A 149 8.74 -8.79 6.37
CA VAL A 149 9.43 -7.49 6.50
C VAL A 149 10.73 -7.49 5.69
N PHE A 150 11.49 -8.59 5.71
CA PHE A 150 12.69 -8.73 4.90
C PHE A 150 12.41 -8.73 3.40
N GLU A 151 11.37 -9.43 2.96
CA GLU A 151 10.92 -9.44 1.56
C GLU A 151 10.55 -8.03 1.07
N ALA A 152 9.78 -7.28 1.87
CA ALA A 152 9.42 -5.90 1.60
C ALA A 152 10.66 -5.01 1.42
N ALA A 153 11.67 -5.18 2.27
CA ALA A 153 12.92 -4.43 2.20
C ALA A 153 13.86 -4.89 1.08
N ALA A 154 13.77 -6.13 0.60
CA ALA A 154 14.68 -6.74 -0.35
C ALA A 154 14.24 -6.61 -1.83
N GLY A 155 12.93 -6.46 -2.10
CA GLY A 155 12.36 -6.44 -3.46
C GLY A 155 12.74 -5.25 -4.38
N TRP A 156 13.71 -4.43 -3.98
CA TRP A 156 13.97 -3.12 -4.56
C TRP A 156 15.46 -3.03 -4.93
N PRO A 157 15.84 -2.81 -6.21
CA PRO A 157 17.22 -2.54 -6.54
C PRO A 157 17.68 -1.32 -5.73
N ARG A 158 18.68 -1.51 -4.87
CA ARG A 158 19.35 -0.44 -4.12
C ARG A 158 20.10 0.49 -5.08
N SER A 159 19.36 1.31 -5.81
CA SER A 159 19.91 2.42 -6.59
C SER A 159 19.16 3.69 -6.22
N VAL A 160 19.22 4.04 -4.94
CA VAL A 160 19.16 5.43 -4.52
C VAL A 160 20.63 5.84 -4.33
N PRO A 161 21.22 6.67 -5.20
CA PRO A 161 22.50 7.28 -4.88
C PRO A 161 22.31 8.01 -3.55
N ALA A 162 23.15 7.70 -2.57
CA ALA A 162 23.17 8.43 -1.32
C ALA A 162 23.19 9.93 -1.66
N SER A 163 22.22 10.67 -1.14
CA SER A 163 22.21 12.13 -1.27
C SER A 163 23.57 12.66 -0.80
N PRO A 164 24.30 13.44 -1.61
CA PRO A 164 25.55 14.02 -1.16
C PRO A 164 25.22 14.88 0.06
N ARG A 165 25.79 14.52 1.22
CA ARG A 165 25.77 15.36 2.42
C ARG A 165 26.17 16.76 1.98
N SER A 166 25.34 17.74 2.32
CA SER A 166 25.53 19.15 1.96
C SER A 166 26.97 19.58 2.23
N ALA A 167 27.71 19.92 1.18
CA ALA A 167 28.98 20.60 1.29
C ALA A 167 28.71 22.02 1.81
N THR A 168 29.37 22.39 2.89
CA THR A 168 29.41 23.76 3.41
C THR A 168 29.90 24.71 2.32
N PRO A 169 29.21 25.82 2.03
CA PRO A 169 29.71 26.79 1.04
C PRO A 169 30.97 27.49 1.58
N PRO A 170 31.92 27.88 0.70
CA PRO A 170 33.14 28.56 1.12
C PRO A 170 32.83 29.99 1.60
N PRO A 171 33.66 30.55 2.50
CA PRO A 171 33.47 31.91 2.97
C PRO A 171 33.79 32.92 1.86
N ILE A 172 33.02 34.01 1.87
CA ILE A 172 33.22 35.24 1.09
C ILE A 172 34.43 36.03 1.58
#